data_AF-A0AAE7HAD4-F1
#
_entry.id   AF-A0AAE7HAD4-F1
#
_cell.length_a   1.000
_cell.length_b   1.000
_cell.length_c   1.000
_cell.angle_alpha   90.00
_cell.angle_beta   90.00
_cell.angle_gamma   90.00
#
_symmetry.space_group_name_H-M   'P 1'
#
loop_
_entity.id
_entity.type
_entity.pdbx_description
1 polymer ?
#
loop_
_entity_poly.entity_id
_entity_poly.type
_entity_poly.pdbx_seq_one_letter_code
_entity_poly.pdbx_strand_id
1 'polypeptide(L)'
;MLESHGVKQARLSHQALYAWLYRHDRSWFLQFNRQHHQGHARDNLRVDWPKRDRMVCRQLLHILDQHELMLDSPRLSRNWYLSKLLSGAMIEKNLRSMPLTRLFFQRYCEDITGYQIRRLALAAGLLVQTGNSLRRWRLLRLAGLSDERLTSLADDLLRDVLGA
;
A
#
# COMPACT_ATOMS: atom_id res chain seq x y z
N MET A 1 14.24 -13.96 41.07
CA MET A 1 12.77 -13.69 41.04
C MET A 1 12.38 -12.75 39.90
N LEU A 2 12.95 -11.54 39.82
CA LEU A 2 12.78 -10.64 38.67
C LEU A 2 13.64 -11.06 37.45
N GLU A 3 14.72 -11.81 37.68
CA GLU A 3 15.57 -12.37 36.61
C GLU A 3 14.86 -13.49 35.83
N SER A 4 13.93 -14.21 36.48
CA SER A 4 13.24 -15.37 35.90
C SER A 4 11.87 -15.05 35.30
N HIS A 5 11.30 -13.87 35.59
CA HIS A 5 9.98 -13.45 35.12
C HIS A 5 10.07 -12.06 34.47
N GLY A 6 9.61 -11.92 33.23
CA GLY A 6 9.55 -10.60 32.56
C GLY A 6 8.72 -9.59 33.37
N VAL A 7 9.02 -8.30 33.19
CA VAL A 7 8.45 -7.16 33.97
C VAL A 7 6.93 -7.26 34.17
N LYS A 8 6.19 -7.71 33.14
CA LYS A 8 4.73 -7.89 33.21
C LYS A 8 4.31 -9.01 34.17
N GLN A 9 4.98 -10.16 34.16
CA GLN A 9 4.69 -11.27 35.06
C GLN A 9 5.07 -10.91 36.50
N ALA A 10 6.26 -10.34 36.70
CA ALA A 10 6.68 -9.89 38.03
C ALA A 10 5.68 -8.91 38.67
N ARG A 11 5.13 -7.98 37.87
CA ARG A 11 4.08 -7.05 38.31
C ARG A 11 2.79 -7.75 38.71
N LEU A 12 2.42 -8.85 38.06
CA LEU A 12 1.17 -9.57 38.33
C LEU A 12 1.31 -10.51 39.53
N SER A 13 2.41 -11.26 39.61
CA SER A 13 2.63 -12.30 40.62
C SER A 13 3.09 -11.75 41.97
N HIS A 14 3.79 -10.61 42.01
CA HIS A 14 4.40 -10.05 43.22
C HIS A 14 4.12 -8.55 43.37
N GLN A 15 2.84 -8.17 43.30
CA GLN A 15 2.38 -6.76 43.27
C GLN A 15 2.93 -5.91 44.42
N ALA A 16 2.89 -6.43 45.66
CA ALA A 16 3.33 -5.70 46.85
C ALA A 16 4.83 -5.39 46.79
N LEU A 17 5.66 -6.39 46.46
CA LEU A 17 7.12 -6.23 46.33
C LEU A 17 7.47 -5.29 45.17
N TYR A 18 6.79 -5.44 44.03
CA TYR A 18 6.95 -4.56 42.87
C TYR A 18 6.64 -3.09 43.24
N ALA A 19 5.53 -2.85 43.94
CA ALA A 19 5.11 -1.51 44.36
C ALA A 19 6.02 -0.92 45.45
N TRP A 20 6.61 -1.76 46.31
CA TRP A 20 7.59 -1.34 47.31
C TRP A 20 8.89 -0.91 46.64
N LEU A 21 9.48 -1.75 45.77
CA LEU A 21 10.72 -1.42 45.05
C LEU A 21 10.57 -0.17 44.17
N TYR A 22 9.41 0.01 43.53
CA TYR A 22 9.15 1.20 42.73
C TYR A 22 9.07 2.49 43.56
N ARG A 23 8.61 2.42 44.82
CA ARG A 23 8.49 3.57 45.72
C ARG A 23 9.81 3.91 46.41
N HIS A 24 10.57 2.90 46.81
CA HIS A 24 11.76 3.08 47.64
C HIS A 24 13.07 3.10 46.84
N ASP A 25 13.17 2.35 45.74
CA ASP A 25 14.41 2.21 44.95
C ASP A 25 14.17 2.31 43.45
N ARG A 26 13.46 3.36 43.04
CA ARG A 26 12.96 3.53 41.66
C ARG A 26 14.06 3.52 40.59
N SER A 27 15.19 4.19 40.83
CA SER A 27 16.29 4.33 39.86
C SER A 27 16.95 2.97 39.58
N TRP A 28 17.33 2.27 40.64
CA TRP A 28 17.86 0.91 40.58
C TRP A 28 16.87 -0.03 39.91
N PHE A 29 15.59 0.01 40.32
CA PHE A 29 14.56 -0.86 39.79
C PHE A 29 14.29 -0.66 38.28
N LEU A 30 14.28 0.60 37.80
CA LEU A 30 14.13 0.89 36.37
C LEU A 30 15.35 0.47 35.56
N GLN A 31 16.56 0.60 36.12
CA GLN A 31 17.78 0.12 35.47
C GLN A 31 17.79 -1.41 35.39
N PHE A 32 17.46 -2.08 36.49
CA PHE A 32 17.33 -3.54 36.56
C PHE A 32 16.30 -4.05 35.54
N ASN A 33 15.09 -3.47 35.49
CA ASN A 33 14.07 -3.86 34.52
C ASN A 33 14.50 -3.64 33.07
N ARG A 34 15.29 -2.60 32.78
CA ARG A 34 15.84 -2.36 31.43
C ARG A 34 16.86 -3.42 31.04
N GLN A 35 17.77 -3.78 31.96
CA GLN A 35 18.81 -4.79 31.74
C GLN A 35 18.22 -6.19 31.59
N HIS A 36 17.14 -6.48 32.31
CA HIS A 36 16.44 -7.77 32.30
C HIS A 36 15.14 -7.76 31.49
N HIS A 37 14.97 -6.79 30.59
CA HIS A 37 13.82 -6.74 29.69
C HIS A 37 13.93 -7.88 28.68
N GLN A 38 13.20 -8.97 28.93
CA GLN A 38 12.99 -10.00 27.92
C GLN A 38 12.14 -9.40 26.80
N GLY A 39 12.80 -9.02 25.71
CA GLY A 39 12.14 -8.60 24.48
C GLY A 39 11.27 -9.75 23.99
N HIS A 40 9.99 -9.72 24.31
CA HIS A 40 9.05 -10.62 23.66
C HIS A 40 8.89 -10.14 22.22
N ALA A 41 9.76 -10.62 21.33
CA ALA A 41 9.39 -10.79 19.93
C ALA A 41 8.29 -11.85 19.93
N ARG A 42 7.05 -11.42 20.20
CA ARG A 42 5.90 -12.26 19.91
C ARG A 42 5.81 -12.29 18.40
N ASP A 43 6.34 -13.37 17.81
CA ASP A 43 5.85 -13.80 16.51
C ASP A 43 4.33 -13.92 16.66
N ASN A 44 3.62 -13.01 16.02
CA ASN A 44 2.19 -12.85 16.17
C ASN A 44 1.51 -13.99 15.40
N LEU A 45 1.60 -15.21 15.93
CA LEU A 45 1.06 -16.47 15.39
C LEU A 45 -0.46 -16.44 15.21
N ARG A 46 -1.14 -15.38 15.65
CA ARG A 46 -2.58 -15.17 15.44
C ARG A 46 -2.94 -15.05 13.96
N VAL A 47 -2.01 -14.62 13.10
CA VAL A 47 -2.26 -14.43 11.67
C VAL A 47 -1.37 -15.38 10.86
N ASP A 48 -2.02 -16.32 10.17
CA ASP A 48 -1.40 -17.11 9.11
C ASP A 48 -1.16 -16.21 7.89
N TRP A 49 0.03 -15.60 7.85
CA TRP A 49 0.45 -14.71 6.78
C TRP A 49 0.47 -15.40 5.41
N PRO A 50 1.04 -16.60 5.24
CA PRO A 50 1.00 -17.30 3.95
C PRO A 50 -0.42 -17.53 3.43
N LYS A 51 -1.36 -17.96 4.28
CA LYS A 51 -2.76 -18.16 3.88
C LYS A 51 -3.42 -16.84 3.51
N ARG A 52 -3.18 -15.78 4.29
CA ARG A 52 -3.73 -14.45 4.04
C ARG A 52 -3.17 -13.84 2.75
N ASP A 53 -1.88 -14.00 2.50
CA ASP A 53 -1.23 -13.51 1.28
C ASP A 53 -1.82 -14.14 0.02
N ARG A 54 -2.01 -15.47 0.02
CA ARG A 54 -2.70 -16.16 -1.10
C ARG A 54 -4.13 -15.67 -1.30
N MET A 55 -4.89 -15.49 -0.22
CA MET A 55 -6.27 -15.02 -0.28
C MET A 55 -6.37 -13.60 -0.86
N VAL A 56 -5.54 -12.68 -0.36
CA VAL A 56 -5.51 -11.29 -0.83
C VAL A 56 -5.04 -11.21 -2.27
N CYS A 57 -3.99 -11.95 -2.64
CA CYS A 57 -3.50 -11.98 -4.03
C CYS A 57 -4.59 -12.47 -5.00
N ARG A 58 -5.37 -13.50 -4.64
CA ARG A 58 -6.52 -13.95 -5.46
C ARG A 58 -7.61 -12.88 -5.59
N GLN A 59 -7.94 -12.18 -4.51
CA GLN A 59 -8.91 -11.07 -4.57
C GLN A 59 -8.42 -9.95 -5.49
N LEU A 60 -7.14 -9.61 -5.41
CA LEU A 60 -6.51 -8.60 -6.26
C LEU A 60 -6.50 -8.98 -7.74
N LEU A 61 -6.18 -10.23 -8.07
CA LEU A 61 -6.27 -10.75 -9.44
C LEU A 61 -7.70 -10.69 -9.96
N HIS A 62 -8.69 -11.08 -9.15
CA HIS A 62 -10.08 -10.96 -9.56
C HIS A 62 -10.49 -9.49 -9.83
N ILE A 63 -10.04 -8.56 -9.00
CA ILE A 63 -10.26 -7.11 -9.24
C ILE A 63 -9.56 -6.67 -10.54
N LEU A 64 -8.34 -7.14 -10.80
CA LEU A 64 -7.62 -6.84 -12.04
C LEU A 64 -8.40 -7.33 -13.26
N ASP A 65 -8.86 -8.58 -13.27
CA ASP A 65 -9.60 -9.17 -14.39
C ASP A 65 -10.87 -8.37 -14.75
N GLN A 66 -11.52 -7.77 -13.74
CA GLN A 66 -12.71 -6.95 -13.93
C GLN A 66 -12.40 -5.57 -14.54
N HIS A 67 -11.18 -5.07 -14.40
CA HIS A 67 -10.82 -3.68 -14.71
C HIS A 67 -9.75 -3.52 -15.79
N GLU A 68 -8.95 -4.54 -16.08
CA GLU A 68 -7.81 -4.45 -17.01
C GLU A 68 -8.22 -3.99 -18.42
N LEU A 69 -9.40 -4.42 -18.88
CA LEU A 69 -9.93 -4.05 -20.21
C LEU A 69 -10.74 -2.75 -20.20
N MET A 70 -11.01 -2.17 -19.03
CA MET A 70 -11.80 -0.94 -18.91
C MET A 70 -10.90 0.29 -19.05
N LEU A 71 -10.82 0.83 -20.27
CA LEU A 71 -9.98 2.00 -20.58
C LEU A 71 -10.43 3.29 -19.87
N ASP A 72 -11.71 3.39 -19.48
CA ASP A 72 -12.30 4.49 -18.73
C ASP A 72 -12.21 4.32 -17.20
N SER A 73 -11.61 3.22 -16.73
CA SER A 73 -11.46 2.96 -15.31
C SER A 73 -10.57 3.99 -14.61
N PRO A 74 -10.79 4.25 -13.31
CA PRO A 74 -9.85 5.02 -12.50
C PRO A 74 -8.43 4.42 -12.58
N ARG A 75 -7.42 5.20 -12.19
CA ARG A 75 -6.05 4.68 -12.09
C ARG A 75 -6.00 3.48 -11.15
N LEU A 76 -5.49 2.36 -11.63
CA LEU A 76 -5.33 1.12 -10.86
C LEU A 76 -4.09 1.21 -9.96
N SER A 77 -4.06 2.22 -9.09
CA SER A 77 -2.97 2.47 -8.16
C SER A 77 -3.06 1.56 -6.95
N ARG A 78 -1.94 1.42 -6.21
CA ARG A 78 -1.91 0.68 -4.94
C ARG A 78 -3.03 1.09 -3.99
N ASN A 79 -3.21 2.40 -3.78
CA ASN A 79 -4.24 2.91 -2.87
C ASN A 79 -5.65 2.60 -3.36
N TRP A 80 -5.86 2.61 -4.69
CA TRP A 80 -7.14 2.22 -5.27
C TRP A 80 -7.41 0.73 -5.04
N TYR A 81 -6.45 -0.16 -5.28
CA TYR A 81 -6.62 -1.58 -4.97
C TYR A 81 -6.86 -1.82 -3.48
N LEU A 82 -6.09 -1.16 -2.60
CA LEU A 82 -6.25 -1.28 -1.15
C LEU A 82 -7.63 -0.81 -0.67
N SER A 83 -8.22 0.21 -1.30
CA SER A 83 -9.56 0.69 -0.96
C SER A 83 -10.68 -0.29 -1.37
N LYS A 84 -10.40 -1.20 -2.31
CA LYS A 84 -11.32 -2.30 -2.68
C LYS A 84 -11.27 -3.48 -1.71
N LEU A 85 -10.32 -3.52 -0.79
CA LEU A 85 -10.15 -4.61 0.16
C LEU A 85 -10.68 -4.22 1.55
N LEU A 86 -11.41 -5.14 2.19
CA LEU A 86 -11.97 -4.94 3.53
C LEU A 86 -10.92 -4.57 4.60
N SER A 87 -9.67 -4.98 4.41
CA SER A 87 -8.58 -4.74 5.36
C SER A 87 -7.37 -4.07 4.72
N GLY A 88 -7.59 -3.15 3.76
CA GLY A 88 -6.53 -2.47 3.02
C GLY A 88 -5.41 -1.90 3.90
N ALA A 89 -5.75 -1.13 4.95
CA ALA A 89 -4.75 -0.54 5.84
C ALA A 89 -3.90 -1.58 6.60
N MET A 90 -4.47 -2.73 6.94
CA MET A 90 -3.72 -3.82 7.57
C MET A 90 -2.79 -4.49 6.56
N ILE A 91 -3.26 -4.69 5.33
CA ILE A 91 -2.47 -5.30 4.25
C ILE A 91 -1.25 -4.42 3.96
N GLU A 92 -1.48 -3.12 3.78
CA GLU A 92 -0.43 -2.14 3.50
C GLU A 92 0.68 -2.17 4.55
N LYS A 93 0.31 -2.15 5.83
CA LYS A 93 1.26 -2.19 6.96
C LYS A 93 2.07 -3.49 7.04
N ASN A 94 1.57 -4.58 6.48
CA ASN A 94 2.15 -5.92 6.63
C ASN A 94 2.65 -6.53 5.30
N LEU A 95 2.83 -5.72 4.26
CA LEU A 95 3.31 -6.20 2.95
C LEU A 95 4.65 -6.94 2.99
N ARG A 96 5.49 -6.67 3.99
CA ARG A 96 6.75 -7.41 4.20
C ARG A 96 6.52 -8.91 4.44
N SER A 97 5.40 -9.26 5.07
CA SER A 97 4.99 -10.65 5.34
C SER A 97 4.11 -11.24 4.24
N MET A 98 3.84 -10.48 3.17
CA MET A 98 2.90 -10.85 2.10
C MET A 98 3.58 -10.69 0.71
N PRO A 99 4.57 -11.55 0.39
CA PRO A 99 5.38 -11.42 -0.82
C PRO A 99 4.57 -11.50 -2.13
N LEU A 100 3.51 -12.34 -2.21
CA LEU A 100 2.69 -12.45 -3.41
C LEU A 100 1.90 -11.17 -3.66
N THR A 101 1.27 -10.64 -2.61
CA THR A 101 0.55 -9.36 -2.65
C THR A 101 1.49 -8.21 -3.00
N ARG A 102 2.72 -8.22 -2.46
CA ARG A 102 3.74 -7.22 -2.80
C ARG A 102 4.11 -7.28 -4.28
N LEU A 103 4.36 -8.48 -4.82
CA LEU A 103 4.66 -8.68 -6.24
C LEU A 103 3.51 -8.25 -7.14
N PHE A 104 2.27 -8.55 -6.75
CA PHE A 104 1.09 -8.06 -7.46
C PHE A 104 1.13 -6.53 -7.58
N PHE A 105 1.35 -5.81 -6.48
CA PHE A 105 1.40 -4.35 -6.52
C PHE A 105 2.58 -3.81 -7.34
N GLN A 106 3.71 -4.51 -7.38
CA GLN A 106 4.84 -4.10 -8.23
C GLN A 106 4.55 -4.28 -9.72
N ARG A 107 3.77 -5.31 -10.07
CA ARG A 107 3.50 -5.65 -11.47
C ARG A 107 2.29 -4.91 -12.05
N TYR A 108 1.22 -4.77 -11.28
CA TYR A 108 -0.09 -4.36 -11.77
C TYR A 108 -0.58 -3.00 -11.24
N CYS A 109 0.21 -2.33 -10.38
CA CYS A 109 -0.12 -0.95 -10.07
C CYS A 109 0.25 -0.05 -11.23
N GLU A 110 -0.74 0.67 -11.72
CA GLU A 110 -0.55 1.68 -12.75
C GLU A 110 0.16 2.91 -12.14
N ASP A 111 1.24 3.33 -12.80
CA ASP A 111 1.94 4.56 -12.46
C ASP A 111 1.21 5.79 -13.04
N ILE A 112 1.78 6.98 -12.81
CA ILE A 112 1.14 8.21 -13.30
C ILE A 112 1.20 8.26 -14.83
N THR A 113 2.34 7.91 -15.41
CA THR A 113 2.59 7.99 -16.85
C THR A 113 1.70 7.02 -17.63
N GLY A 114 1.63 5.74 -17.23
CA GLY A 114 0.74 4.76 -17.86
C GLY A 114 -0.72 5.18 -17.82
N TYR A 115 -1.18 5.73 -16.69
CA TYR A 115 -2.54 6.26 -16.57
C TYR A 115 -2.82 7.48 -17.46
N GLN A 116 -1.83 8.34 -17.67
CA GLN A 116 -1.97 9.46 -18.61
C GLN A 116 -2.05 8.97 -20.05
N ILE A 117 -1.17 8.04 -20.44
CA ILE A 117 -1.16 7.45 -21.78
C ILE A 117 -2.48 6.73 -22.07
N ARG A 118 -2.99 5.92 -21.13
CA ARG A 118 -4.27 5.23 -21.29
C ARG A 118 -5.43 6.21 -21.54
N ARG A 119 -5.49 7.31 -20.78
CA ARG A 119 -6.52 8.34 -20.97
C ARG A 119 -6.37 9.10 -22.29
N LEU A 120 -5.14 9.38 -22.72
CA LEU A 120 -4.87 9.98 -24.03
C LEU A 120 -5.31 9.05 -25.16
N ALA A 121 -5.01 7.75 -25.06
CA ALA A 121 -5.41 6.74 -26.03
C ALA A 121 -6.95 6.63 -26.12
N LEU A 122 -7.65 6.62 -24.98
CA LEU A 122 -9.11 6.65 -24.94
C LEU A 122 -9.67 7.90 -25.62
N ALA A 123 -9.14 9.08 -25.30
CA ALA A 123 -9.55 10.35 -25.90
C ALA A 123 -9.32 10.37 -27.43
N ALA A 124 -8.18 9.85 -27.89
CA ALA A 124 -7.88 9.75 -29.31
C ALA A 124 -8.85 8.80 -30.03
N GLY A 125 -9.13 7.63 -29.45
CA GLY A 125 -10.09 6.67 -29.98
C GLY A 125 -11.48 7.29 -30.15
N LEU A 126 -11.96 8.03 -29.15
CA LEU A 126 -13.25 8.74 -29.22
C LEU A 126 -13.28 9.80 -30.32
N LEU A 127 -12.20 10.57 -30.49
CA LEU A 127 -12.12 11.58 -31.55
C LEU A 127 -12.14 10.95 -32.94
N VAL A 128 -11.38 9.87 -33.15
CA VAL A 128 -11.36 9.13 -34.42
C VAL A 128 -12.74 8.55 -34.73
N GLN A 129 -13.39 7.90 -33.75
CA GLN A 129 -14.73 7.33 -33.92
C GLN A 129 -15.80 8.39 -34.27
N THR A 130 -15.64 9.60 -33.75
CA THR A 130 -16.58 10.72 -34.01
C THR A 130 -16.20 11.57 -35.22
N GLY A 131 -15.15 11.20 -35.97
CA GLY A 131 -14.68 11.95 -37.15
C GLY A 131 -14.05 13.30 -36.84
N ASN A 132 -13.64 13.53 -35.59
CA ASN A 132 -13.03 14.78 -35.15
C ASN A 132 -11.52 14.79 -35.37
N SER A 133 -10.95 15.96 -35.64
CA SER A 133 -9.50 16.13 -35.73
C SER A 133 -8.81 15.92 -34.38
N LEU A 134 -7.69 15.21 -34.42
CA LEU A 134 -6.76 15.04 -33.31
C LEU A 134 -5.96 16.33 -33.12
N ARG A 135 -6.38 17.14 -32.14
CA ARG A 135 -5.66 18.35 -31.73
C ARG A 135 -5.26 18.23 -30.27
N ARG A 136 -4.05 18.66 -29.92
CA ARG A 136 -3.48 18.59 -28.56
C ARG A 136 -4.45 19.04 -27.47
N TRP A 137 -4.93 20.29 -27.55
CA TRP A 137 -5.82 20.85 -26.53
C TRP A 137 -7.13 20.05 -26.37
N ARG A 138 -7.61 19.44 -27.46
CA ARG A 138 -8.85 18.66 -27.47
C ARG A 138 -8.64 17.29 -26.82
N LEU A 139 -7.51 16.64 -27.12
CA LEU A 139 -7.09 15.41 -26.45
C LEU A 139 -6.92 15.63 -24.95
N LEU A 140 -6.18 16.66 -24.55
CA LEU A 140 -5.97 16.98 -23.14
C LEU A 140 -7.29 17.24 -22.40
N ARG A 141 -8.19 18.02 -23.01
CA ARG A 141 -9.51 18.29 -22.43
C ARG A 141 -10.33 17.01 -22.24
N LEU A 142 -10.40 16.15 -23.25
CA LEU A 142 -11.15 14.89 -23.17
C LEU A 142 -10.52 13.88 -22.20
N ALA A 143 -9.19 13.85 -22.12
CA ALA A 143 -8.46 12.99 -21.19
C ALA A 143 -8.48 13.50 -19.73
N GLY A 144 -9.00 14.71 -19.48
CA GLY A 144 -8.93 15.36 -18.17
C GLY A 144 -7.49 15.63 -17.73
N LEU A 145 -6.68 16.13 -18.66
CA LEU A 145 -5.27 16.44 -18.48
C LEU A 145 -5.00 17.92 -18.82
N SER A 146 -3.87 18.42 -18.31
CA SER A 146 -3.32 19.71 -18.66
C SER A 146 -1.82 19.56 -18.95
N ASP A 147 -1.26 20.51 -19.69
CA ASP A 147 0.15 20.51 -20.05
C ASP A 147 1.07 20.47 -18.81
N GLU A 148 0.71 21.18 -17.74
CA GLU A 148 1.51 21.26 -16.51
C GLU A 148 1.56 19.94 -15.74
N ARG A 149 0.56 19.07 -15.95
CA ARG A 149 0.43 17.81 -15.23
C ARG A 149 0.94 16.62 -16.02
N LEU A 150 1.25 16.80 -17.31
CA LEU A 150 1.79 15.74 -18.14
C LEU A 150 3.17 15.32 -17.65
N THR A 151 3.39 14.02 -17.61
CA THR A 151 4.73 13.45 -17.47
C THR A 151 5.45 13.60 -18.81
N SER A 152 6.79 13.74 -18.77
CA SER A 152 7.60 13.94 -19.99
C SER A 152 7.31 12.86 -21.03
N LEU A 153 7.30 11.60 -20.64
CA LEU A 153 7.03 10.48 -21.56
C LEU A 153 5.62 10.53 -22.16
N ALA A 154 4.61 10.97 -21.40
CA ALA A 154 3.26 11.15 -21.93
C ALA A 154 3.18 12.36 -22.89
N ASP A 155 3.97 13.42 -22.64
CA ASP A 155 4.08 14.56 -23.56
C ASP A 155 4.77 14.18 -24.87
N ASP A 156 5.89 13.47 -24.79
CA ASP A 156 6.65 12.99 -25.95
C ASP A 156 5.76 12.10 -26.83
N LEU A 157 5.06 11.14 -26.24
CA LEU A 157 4.11 10.29 -26.96
C LEU A 157 2.99 11.12 -27.62
N LEU A 158 2.49 12.15 -26.94
CA LEU A 158 1.45 13.02 -27.50
C LEU A 158 1.97 13.85 -28.69
N ARG A 159 3.24 14.29 -28.66
CA ARG A 159 3.90 14.98 -29.78
C ARG A 159 4.08 14.06 -30.97
N ASP A 160 4.59 12.86 -30.74
CA ASP A 160 4.79 11.83 -31.77
C ASP A 160 3.47 11.49 -32.48
N VAL A 161 2.39 11.29 -31.73
CA VAL A 161 1.06 10.98 -32.28
C VAL A 161 0.49 12.13 -33.09
N LEU A 162 0.81 13.37 -32.75
CA LEU A 162 0.31 14.57 -33.44
C LEU A 162 1.21 15.04 -34.59
N GLY A 163 2.40 14.45 -34.75
CA GLY A 163 3.38 14.84 -35.77
C GLY A 163 3.95 16.26 -35.53
N ALA A 164 4.13 16.65 -34.26
CA ALA A 164 4.53 17.99 -33.84
C ALA A 164 5.90 18.03 -33.16
#